data_AF-A0A1F9MWZ2-F1
#
_entry.id   AF-A0A1F9MWZ2-F1
#
_cell.length_a   1.000
_cell.length_b   1.000
_cell.length_c   1.000
_cell.angle_alpha   90.00
_cell.angle_beta   90.00
_cell.angle_gamma   90.00
#
_symmetry.space_group_name_H-M   'P 1'
#
loop_
_entity.id
_entity.type
_entity.pdbx_description
1 polymer ?
#
loop_
_entity_poly.entity_id
_entity_poly.type
_entity_poly.pdbx_seq_one_letter_code
_entity_poly.pdbx_strand_id
1 'polypeptide(L)'
;MSDQPHIVETAGGPEPEPRLQGPFRQHLWLIVAVLVVLVVGPTISRVLSSYEGIILEVSGERVLVGFENVPPEWQDGVQAAPGDILAKSAWSWSPEVIPAQAVHRTLRDLFERYAQTYSATVVEIMPPDEGVSSALIRMDDKGDEIIIKIYSEHLAGLAEGDRIEKKIHSWEPVIVTSANSNPPAQGVAKPDGN
;
A
#
# COMPACT_ATOMS: atom_id res chain seq x y z
N MET A 1 73.74 -47.59 40.19
CA MET A 1 73.45 -47.40 38.76
C MET A 1 71.95 -47.21 38.66
N SER A 2 71.52 -45.96 38.51
CA SER A 2 70.11 -45.59 38.43
C SER A 2 69.93 -44.75 37.17
N ASP A 3 69.15 -45.28 36.24
CA ASP A 3 68.66 -44.57 35.05
C ASP A 3 67.76 -43.42 35.48
N GLN A 4 68.05 -42.21 34.99
CA GLN A 4 67.08 -41.14 34.90
C GLN A 4 66.64 -40.97 33.44
N PRO A 5 65.34 -40.95 33.13
CA PRO A 5 64.87 -40.60 31.80
C PRO A 5 64.99 -39.09 31.56
N HIS A 6 65.53 -38.73 30.40
CA HIS A 6 65.48 -37.36 29.86
C HIS A 6 64.02 -36.93 29.64
N ILE A 7 63.58 -35.88 30.33
CA ILE A 7 62.36 -35.15 29.99
C ILE A 7 62.71 -34.20 28.83
N VAL A 8 62.07 -34.39 27.69
CA VAL A 8 62.08 -33.46 26.57
C VAL A 8 61.09 -32.34 26.89
N GLU A 9 61.63 -31.17 27.21
CA GLU A 9 60.86 -29.94 27.38
C GLU A 9 60.30 -29.52 26.01
N THR A 10 59.00 -29.71 25.80
CA THR A 10 58.32 -29.26 24.59
C THR A 10 58.07 -27.75 24.75
N ALA A 11 58.84 -26.94 24.04
CA ALA A 11 58.73 -25.49 24.04
C ALA A 11 57.30 -25.06 23.65
N GLY A 12 56.58 -24.47 24.61
CA GLY A 12 55.37 -23.69 24.35
C GLY A 12 55.73 -22.41 23.62
N GLY A 13 55.67 -22.44 22.28
CA GLY A 13 55.69 -21.23 21.48
C GLY A 13 54.37 -20.46 21.67
N PRO A 14 54.39 -19.12 21.80
CA PRO A 14 53.17 -18.33 21.92
C PRO A 14 52.30 -18.51 20.67
N GLU A 15 51.01 -18.77 20.86
CA GLU A 15 50.02 -18.82 19.78
C GLU A 15 50.12 -17.55 18.91
N PRO A 16 50.07 -17.67 17.58
CA PRO A 16 50.06 -16.50 16.72
C PRO A 16 48.73 -15.76 16.92
N GLU A 17 48.79 -14.57 17.52
CA GLU A 17 47.66 -13.64 17.52
C GLU A 17 47.15 -13.47 16.07
N PRO A 18 45.83 -13.57 15.82
CA PRO A 18 45.29 -13.42 14.48
C PRO A 18 45.54 -11.99 14.00
N ARG A 19 46.57 -11.82 13.16
CA ARG A 19 46.89 -10.55 12.49
C ARG A 19 45.86 -10.25 11.41
N LEU A 20 44.68 -9.77 11.81
CA LEU A 20 43.76 -9.06 10.92
C LEU A 20 44.26 -7.61 10.74
N GLN A 21 45.38 -7.45 10.03
CA GLN A 21 45.87 -6.16 9.54
C GLN A 21 45.67 -6.11 8.02
N GLY A 22 44.52 -5.59 7.59
CA GLY A 22 44.20 -5.34 6.19
C GLY A 22 43.43 -4.03 6.00
N PRO A 23 43.23 -3.56 4.75
CA PRO A 23 42.61 -2.26 4.43
C PRO A 23 41.18 -2.09 4.97
N PHE A 24 40.55 -3.18 5.42
CA PHE A 24 39.25 -3.19 6.09
C PHE A 24 39.21 -2.37 7.40
N ARG A 25 40.32 -2.21 8.12
CA ARG A 25 40.33 -1.44 9.38
C ARG A 25 40.12 0.07 9.16
N GLN A 26 40.61 0.62 8.05
CA GLN A 26 40.54 2.06 7.78
C GLN A 26 39.13 2.51 7.36
N HIS A 27 38.34 1.61 6.77
CA HIS A 27 36.98 1.90 6.33
C HIS A 27 35.89 1.31 7.24
N LEU A 28 36.26 0.59 8.30
CA LEU A 28 35.32 -0.01 9.25
C LEU A 28 34.39 1.05 9.86
N TRP A 29 34.91 2.23 10.19
CA TRP A 29 34.11 3.33 10.73
C TRP A 29 33.06 3.86 9.73
N LEU A 30 33.41 3.88 8.44
CA LEU A 30 32.50 4.28 7.35
C LEU A 30 31.39 3.23 7.17
N ILE A 31 31.72 1.94 7.22
CA ILE A 31 30.75 0.84 7.15
C ILE A 31 29.80 0.89 8.35
N VAL A 32 30.32 1.13 9.55
CA VAL A 32 29.50 1.30 10.77
C VAL A 32 28.60 2.53 10.66
N ALA A 33 29.12 3.67 10.18
CA ALA A 33 28.32 4.88 10.00
C ALA A 33 27.18 4.68 8.99
N VAL A 34 27.44 4.00 7.87
CA VAL A 34 26.41 3.65 6.88
C VAL A 34 25.36 2.71 7.47
N LEU A 35 25.78 1.68 8.22
CA LEU A 35 24.86 0.79 8.92
C LEU A 35 23.99 1.53 9.94
N VAL A 36 24.56 2.46 10.70
CA VAL A 36 23.81 3.29 11.64
C VAL A 36 22.79 4.16 10.90
N VAL A 37 23.17 4.82 9.80
CA VAL A 37 22.23 5.63 9.00
C VAL A 37 21.13 4.75 8.38
N LEU A 38 21.44 3.55 7.90
CA LEU A 38 20.45 2.64 7.32
C LEU A 38 19.49 2.04 8.36
N VAL A 39 19.95 1.81 9.59
CA VAL A 39 19.11 1.25 10.67
C VAL A 39 18.31 2.36 11.37
N VAL A 40 18.93 3.49 11.64
CA VAL A 40 18.33 4.60 12.40
C VAL A 40 17.54 5.55 11.50
N GLY A 41 17.96 5.74 10.25
CA GLY A 41 17.35 6.65 9.28
C GLY A 41 15.85 6.39 9.05
N PRO A 42 15.42 5.16 8.73
CA PRO A 42 13.99 4.84 8.57
C PRO A 42 13.19 5.09 9.84
N THR A 43 13.79 4.81 11.00
CA THR A 43 13.18 5.01 12.30
C THR A 43 12.96 6.50 12.59
N ILE A 44 13.96 7.34 12.34
CA ILE A 44 13.85 8.80 12.49
C ILE A 44 12.85 9.38 11.49
N SER A 45 12.86 8.92 10.23
CA SER A 45 11.90 9.35 9.22
C SER A 45 10.46 9.07 9.65
N ARG A 46 10.21 7.89 10.25
CA ARG A 46 8.90 7.54 10.81
C ARG A 46 8.54 8.38 12.03
N VAL A 47 9.48 8.78 12.88
CA VAL A 47 9.19 9.66 14.04
C VAL A 47 8.85 11.08 13.61
N LEU A 48 9.45 11.57 12.53
CA LEU A 48 9.26 12.94 12.04
C LEU A 48 8.04 13.10 11.13
N SER A 49 7.50 12.01 10.59
CA SER A 49 6.33 12.06 9.73
C SER A 49 5.08 12.45 10.54
N SER A 50 4.48 13.59 10.20
CA SER A 50 3.11 13.91 10.59
C SER A 50 2.12 13.52 9.50
N TYR A 51 0.98 12.97 9.86
CA TYR A 51 -0.09 12.68 8.92
C TYR A 51 -1.46 12.79 9.56
N GLU A 52 -2.47 12.98 8.72
CA GLU A 52 -3.89 12.87 9.06
C GLU A 52 -4.55 11.95 8.05
N GLY A 53 -5.45 11.09 8.51
CA GLY A 53 -6.21 10.16 7.69
C GLY A 53 -7.56 9.84 8.32
N ILE A 54 -8.39 9.11 7.60
CA ILE A 54 -9.69 8.64 8.08
C ILE A 54 -9.72 7.12 8.12
N ILE A 55 -10.34 6.55 9.14
CA ILE A 55 -10.47 5.10 9.25
C ILE A 55 -11.60 4.64 8.33
N LEU A 56 -11.26 3.75 7.42
CA LEU A 56 -12.17 3.18 6.44
C LEU A 56 -12.78 1.88 6.95
N GLU A 57 -11.94 1.02 7.53
CA GLU A 57 -12.32 -0.32 7.99
C GLU A 57 -11.52 -0.71 9.23
N VAL A 58 -12.12 -1.55 10.07
CA VAL A 58 -11.47 -2.15 11.23
C VAL A 58 -11.55 -3.67 11.09
N SER A 59 -10.40 -4.35 11.11
CA SER A 59 -10.30 -5.80 10.98
C SER A 59 -9.36 -6.36 12.04
N GLY A 60 -9.93 -6.95 13.09
CA GLY A 60 -9.18 -7.42 14.26
C GLY A 60 -8.46 -6.27 14.97
N GLU A 61 -7.13 -6.34 15.03
CA GLU A 61 -6.26 -5.32 15.65
C GLU A 61 -5.71 -4.29 14.64
N ARG A 62 -6.17 -4.34 13.39
CA ARG A 62 -5.69 -3.47 12.32
C ARG A 62 -6.81 -2.57 11.82
N VAL A 63 -6.43 -1.37 11.38
CA VAL A 63 -7.32 -0.37 10.81
C VAL A 63 -6.84 0.00 9.41
N LEU A 64 -7.75 0.03 8.44
CA LEU A 64 -7.47 0.54 7.11
C LEU A 64 -7.65 2.05 7.13
N VAL A 65 -6.58 2.80 6.83
CA VAL A 65 -6.58 4.26 6.90
C VAL A 65 -6.48 4.84 5.49
N GLY A 66 -7.45 5.71 5.15
CA GLY A 66 -7.47 6.49 3.92
C GLY A 66 -6.79 7.84 4.10
N PHE A 67 -6.06 8.28 3.08
CA PHE A 67 -5.28 9.52 3.08
C PHE A 67 -5.61 10.37 1.85
N GLU A 68 -5.37 11.67 1.95
CA GLU A 68 -5.53 12.60 0.83
C GLU A 68 -4.37 12.38 -0.16
N ASN A 69 -4.67 11.72 -1.29
CA ASN A 69 -3.77 11.48 -2.44
C ASN A 69 -2.81 10.29 -2.36
N VAL A 70 -2.95 9.39 -1.39
CA VAL A 70 -2.23 8.10 -1.42
C VAL A 70 -3.18 6.93 -1.22
N PRO A 71 -2.84 5.73 -1.73
CA PRO A 71 -3.65 4.54 -1.50
C PRO A 71 -3.87 4.27 0.00
N PRO A 72 -5.03 3.75 0.39
CA PRO A 72 -5.28 3.37 1.77
C PRO A 72 -4.27 2.33 2.28
N GLU A 73 -3.88 2.43 3.55
CA GLU A 73 -2.88 1.54 4.16
C GLU A 73 -3.42 0.92 5.45
N TRP A 74 -3.13 -0.37 5.66
CA TRP A 74 -3.42 -1.05 6.92
C TRP A 74 -2.40 -0.68 8.00
N GLN A 75 -2.89 -0.05 9.06
CA GLN A 75 -2.12 0.29 10.25
C GLN A 75 -2.51 -0.59 11.43
N ASP A 76 -1.58 -0.79 12.35
CA ASP A 76 -1.80 -1.60 13.53
C ASP A 76 -2.29 -0.73 14.70
N GLY A 77 -3.10 -1.32 15.59
CA GLY A 77 -3.06 -0.99 17.01
C GLY A 77 -3.73 0.32 17.45
N VAL A 78 -4.75 0.79 16.74
CA VAL A 78 -5.57 1.93 17.20
C VAL A 78 -6.99 1.47 17.46
N GLN A 79 -7.47 1.65 18.70
CA GLN A 79 -8.86 1.41 19.04
C GLN A 79 -9.70 2.58 18.53
N ALA A 80 -10.38 2.37 17.40
CA ALA A 80 -11.13 3.41 16.70
C ALA A 80 -12.25 2.80 15.85
N ALA A 81 -13.16 3.64 15.35
CA ALA A 81 -14.29 3.24 14.53
C ALA A 81 -14.15 3.74 13.08
N PRO A 82 -14.80 3.08 12.09
CA PRO A 82 -14.92 3.63 10.74
C PRO A 82 -15.52 5.04 10.75
N GLY A 83 -14.87 5.97 10.04
CA GLY A 83 -15.22 7.39 9.99
C GLY A 83 -14.44 8.28 10.97
N ASP A 84 -13.72 7.69 11.94
CA ASP A 84 -12.88 8.46 12.87
C ASP A 84 -11.65 9.03 12.15
N ILE A 85 -11.24 10.23 12.58
CA ILE A 85 -10.02 10.87 12.07
C ILE A 85 -8.84 10.42 12.90
N LEU A 86 -7.84 9.89 12.22
CA LEU A 86 -6.59 9.46 12.79
C LEU A 86 -5.51 10.49 12.48
N ALA A 87 -4.81 10.98 13.50
CA ALA A 87 -3.71 11.90 13.32
C ALA A 87 -2.47 11.40 14.04
N LYS A 88 -1.31 11.69 13.45
CA LYS A 88 -0.01 11.46 14.07
C LYS A 88 0.77 12.76 14.06
N SER A 89 1.11 13.23 15.25
CA SER A 89 2.00 14.38 15.42
C SER A 89 3.45 13.99 15.16
N ALA A 90 4.25 14.94 14.66
CA ALA A 90 5.70 14.80 14.66
C ALA A 90 6.19 14.52 16.08
N TRP A 91 7.18 13.63 16.21
CA TRP A 91 7.71 13.11 17.47
C TRP A 91 6.80 12.17 18.26
N SER A 92 5.60 11.87 17.75
CA SER A 92 4.79 10.79 18.28
C SER A 92 5.12 9.46 17.60
N TRP A 93 5.19 8.40 18.41
CA TRP A 93 5.33 7.04 17.91
C TRP A 93 3.99 6.45 17.46
N SER A 94 2.91 6.85 18.11
CA SER A 94 1.58 6.26 17.90
C SER A 94 0.62 7.32 17.38
N PRO A 95 -0.20 6.99 16.37
CA PRO A 95 -1.30 7.84 15.97
C PRO A 95 -2.39 7.84 17.05
N GLU A 96 -3.22 8.88 17.06
CA GLU A 96 -4.35 9.05 17.97
C GLU A 96 -5.60 9.46 17.21
N VAL A 97 -6.76 9.12 17.76
CA VAL A 97 -8.05 9.56 17.21
C VAL A 97 -8.29 11.00 17.66
N ILE A 98 -8.53 11.88 16.70
CA ILE A 98 -8.83 13.29 16.96
C ILE A 98 -10.27 13.63 16.55
N PRO A 99 -10.89 14.63 17.20
CA PRO A 99 -12.20 15.10 16.79
C PRO A 99 -12.19 15.59 15.33
N ALA A 100 -13.21 15.23 14.56
CA ALA A 100 -13.31 15.62 13.17
C ALA A 100 -13.62 17.13 13.04
N GLN A 101 -12.70 17.88 12.43
CA GLN A 101 -12.81 19.32 12.19
C GLN A 101 -13.27 19.62 10.76
N ALA A 102 -13.58 20.90 10.48
CA ALA A 102 -14.01 21.35 9.15
C ALA A 102 -12.94 21.14 8.06
N VAL A 103 -11.65 21.18 8.43
CA VAL A 103 -10.53 20.94 7.50
C VAL A 103 -10.49 19.50 6.99
N HIS A 104 -11.07 18.53 7.72
CA HIS A 104 -11.10 17.12 7.33
C HIS A 104 -12.26 16.79 6.35
N ARG A 105 -12.81 17.79 5.65
CA ARG A 105 -13.93 17.57 4.71
C ARG A 105 -13.56 16.58 3.63
N THR A 106 -12.38 16.72 2.99
CA THR A 106 -11.94 15.81 1.93
C THR A 106 -11.82 14.37 2.43
N LEU A 107 -11.35 14.17 3.67
CA LEU A 107 -11.25 12.85 4.28
C LEU A 107 -12.64 12.24 4.52
N ARG A 108 -13.62 13.02 4.94
CA ARG A 108 -15.01 12.54 5.06
C ARG A 108 -15.59 12.15 3.72
N ASP A 109 -15.41 12.97 2.69
CA ASP A 109 -15.87 12.67 1.33
C ASP A 109 -15.24 11.35 0.82
N LEU A 110 -13.98 11.09 1.18
CA LEU A 110 -13.28 9.83 0.90
C LEU A 110 -13.91 8.64 1.63
N PHE A 111 -14.23 8.78 2.92
CA PHE A 111 -14.92 7.73 3.67
C PHE A 111 -16.32 7.46 3.12
N GLU A 112 -17.09 8.50 2.80
CA GLU A 112 -18.41 8.35 2.19
C GLU A 112 -18.31 7.61 0.85
N ARG A 113 -17.35 7.98 0.00
CA ARG A 113 -17.08 7.25 -1.25
C ARG A 113 -16.72 5.80 -0.97
N TYR A 114 -15.87 5.52 0.02
CA TYR A 114 -15.47 4.16 0.37
C TYR A 114 -16.67 3.33 0.86
N ALA A 115 -17.55 3.90 1.68
CA ALA A 115 -18.74 3.24 2.22
C ALA A 115 -19.88 3.07 1.19
N GLN A 116 -19.89 3.84 0.10
CA GLN A 116 -20.93 3.77 -0.92
C GLN A 116 -20.91 2.45 -1.70
N THR A 117 -22.10 1.97 -2.04
CA THR A 117 -22.34 0.86 -2.98
C THR A 117 -23.19 1.40 -4.11
N TYR A 118 -22.83 1.08 -5.35
CA TYR A 118 -23.63 1.45 -6.51
C TYR A 118 -23.40 0.50 -7.69
N SER A 119 -24.40 0.42 -8.56
CA SER A 119 -24.29 -0.15 -9.90
C SER A 119 -24.59 0.96 -10.90
N ALA A 120 -23.74 1.11 -11.91
CA ALA A 120 -23.85 2.21 -12.86
C ALA A 120 -23.36 1.80 -14.24
N THR A 121 -23.79 2.55 -15.25
CA THR A 121 -23.30 2.45 -16.62
C THR A 121 -22.43 3.65 -16.95
N VAL A 122 -21.28 3.41 -17.60
CA VAL A 122 -20.37 4.47 -18.04
C VAL A 122 -21.01 5.20 -19.22
N VAL A 123 -21.22 6.51 -19.07
CA VAL A 123 -21.82 7.35 -20.12
C VAL A 123 -20.73 8.00 -20.96
N GLU A 124 -19.72 8.56 -20.31
CA GLU A 124 -18.65 9.31 -20.96
C GLU A 124 -17.36 9.19 -20.15
N ILE A 125 -16.23 9.03 -20.84
CA ILE A 125 -14.89 9.06 -20.22
C ILE A 125 -14.29 10.42 -20.50
N MET A 126 -14.13 11.22 -19.45
CA MET A 126 -13.56 12.56 -19.56
C MET A 126 -12.03 12.50 -19.62
N PRO A 127 -11.39 13.41 -20.37
CA PRO A 127 -9.94 13.51 -20.42
C PRO A 127 -9.37 13.78 -19.01
N PRO A 128 -8.15 13.30 -18.71
CA PRO A 128 -7.54 13.48 -17.41
C PRO A 128 -7.30 14.96 -17.08
N ASP A 129 -7.74 15.37 -15.90
CA ASP A 129 -7.39 16.65 -15.29
C ASP A 129 -6.37 16.39 -14.19
N GLU A 130 -5.24 17.09 -14.23
CA GLU A 130 -4.11 16.89 -13.29
C GLU A 130 -3.62 15.43 -13.15
N GLY A 131 -3.78 14.61 -14.19
CA GLY A 131 -3.37 13.19 -14.19
C GLY A 131 -4.39 12.22 -13.60
N VAL A 132 -5.57 12.71 -13.20
CA VAL A 132 -6.71 11.89 -12.76
C VAL A 132 -7.78 11.93 -13.83
N SER A 133 -8.05 10.80 -14.49
CA SER A 133 -9.18 10.72 -15.40
C SER A 133 -10.49 10.44 -14.65
N SER A 134 -11.58 10.93 -15.22
CA SER A 134 -12.90 10.90 -14.58
C SER A 134 -13.89 10.29 -15.56
N ALA A 135 -14.93 9.65 -15.04
CA ALA A 135 -16.02 9.11 -15.85
C ALA A 135 -17.34 9.71 -15.37
N LEU A 136 -18.18 10.11 -16.32
CA LEU A 136 -19.59 10.34 -16.09
C LEU A 136 -20.28 8.98 -16.06
N ILE A 137 -20.94 8.67 -14.96
CA ILE A 137 -21.66 7.42 -14.77
C ILE A 137 -23.13 7.70 -14.54
N ARG A 138 -24.00 6.84 -15.06
CA ARG A 138 -25.43 6.87 -14.80
C ARG A 138 -25.78 5.74 -13.84
N MET A 139 -26.32 6.08 -12.70
CA MET A 139 -26.73 5.13 -11.66
C MET A 139 -27.91 4.28 -12.14
N ASP A 140 -27.81 2.95 -11.99
CA ASP A 140 -28.83 2.02 -12.45
C ASP A 140 -30.14 2.12 -11.64
N ASP A 141 -30.06 2.51 -10.36
CA ASP A 141 -31.18 2.55 -9.42
C ASP A 141 -32.02 3.82 -9.55
N LYS A 142 -31.36 4.98 -9.70
CA LYS A 142 -31.98 6.31 -9.70
C LYS A 142 -32.04 6.97 -11.07
N GLY A 143 -31.21 6.52 -12.01
CA GLY A 143 -31.00 7.20 -13.29
C GLY A 143 -30.21 8.50 -13.18
N ASP A 144 -29.76 8.88 -11.97
CA ASP A 144 -28.95 10.07 -11.74
C ASP A 144 -27.57 9.92 -12.38
N GLU A 145 -27.08 10.99 -12.99
CA GLU A 145 -25.73 11.04 -13.55
C GLU A 145 -24.79 11.74 -12.57
N ILE A 146 -23.69 11.07 -12.24
CA ILE A 146 -22.66 11.62 -11.37
C ILE A 146 -21.29 11.47 -12.01
N ILE A 147 -20.40 12.39 -11.69
CA ILE A 147 -19.00 12.32 -12.10
C ILE A 147 -18.21 11.61 -11.00
N ILE A 148 -17.51 10.54 -11.36
CA ILE A 148 -16.57 9.86 -10.47
C ILE A 148 -15.14 9.97 -10.99
N LYS A 149 -14.20 10.21 -10.06
CA LYS A 149 -12.77 10.13 -10.34
C LYS A 149 -12.34 8.68 -10.31
N ILE A 150 -11.85 8.14 -11.42
CA ILE A 150 -11.38 6.75 -11.52
C ILE A 150 -9.88 6.81 -11.79
N TYR A 151 -9.06 6.13 -11.01
CA TYR A 151 -7.63 6.13 -11.26
C TYR A 151 -7.33 5.52 -12.64
N SER A 152 -6.39 6.14 -13.35
CA SER A 152 -6.09 5.88 -14.76
C SER A 152 -5.77 4.41 -15.08
N GLU A 153 -5.20 3.67 -14.12
CA GLU A 153 -4.92 2.24 -14.23
C GLU A 153 -6.19 1.38 -14.36
N HIS A 154 -7.29 1.81 -13.72
CA HIS A 154 -8.59 1.14 -13.79
C HIS A 154 -9.42 1.59 -15.00
N LEU A 155 -9.14 2.79 -15.53
CA LEU A 155 -9.74 3.30 -16.76
C LEU A 155 -9.18 2.65 -18.03
N ALA A 156 -7.97 2.09 -17.97
CA ALA A 156 -7.32 1.51 -19.16
C ALA A 156 -8.14 0.41 -19.84
N GLY A 157 -9.07 -0.24 -19.12
CA GLY A 157 -9.98 -1.25 -19.66
C GLY A 157 -11.45 -0.82 -19.76
N LEU A 158 -11.78 0.42 -19.38
CA LEU A 158 -13.15 0.92 -19.31
C LEU A 158 -13.57 1.53 -20.65
N ALA A 159 -14.77 1.18 -21.14
CA ALA A 159 -15.39 1.78 -22.32
C ALA A 159 -16.75 2.41 -21.99
N GLU A 160 -17.18 3.36 -22.82
CA GLU A 160 -18.56 3.86 -22.77
C GLU A 160 -19.55 2.71 -22.99
N GLY A 161 -20.61 2.67 -22.17
CA GLY A 161 -21.58 1.58 -22.13
C GLY A 161 -21.19 0.39 -21.24
N ASP A 162 -19.97 0.35 -20.69
CA ASP A 162 -19.61 -0.67 -19.72
C ASP A 162 -20.43 -0.53 -18.44
N ARG A 163 -20.77 -1.68 -17.84
CA ARG A 163 -21.43 -1.71 -16.54
C ARG A 163 -20.41 -1.90 -15.45
N ILE A 164 -20.45 -1.01 -14.48
CA ILE A 164 -19.59 -1.04 -13.30
C ILE A 164 -20.40 -1.26 -12.02
N GLU A 165 -19.78 -1.92 -11.06
CA GLU A 165 -20.35 -2.12 -9.73
C GLU A 165 -19.28 -1.79 -8.67
N LYS A 166 -19.64 -0.93 -7.74
CA LYS A 166 -18.86 -0.69 -6.53
C LYS A 166 -19.51 -1.44 -5.37
N LYS A 167 -18.76 -2.38 -4.80
CA LYS A 167 -19.16 -3.10 -3.59
C LYS A 167 -18.85 -2.29 -2.33
N ILE A 168 -19.58 -2.57 -1.27
CA ILE A 168 -19.25 -2.11 0.08
C ILE A 168 -17.83 -2.58 0.43
N HIS A 169 -17.03 -1.70 1.03
CA HIS A 169 -15.62 -1.94 1.36
C HIS A 169 -14.66 -2.10 0.17
N SER A 170 -15.13 -1.88 -1.07
CA SER A 170 -14.25 -1.80 -2.24
C SER A 170 -13.84 -0.36 -2.50
N TRP A 171 -12.53 -0.14 -2.69
CA TRP A 171 -11.97 1.16 -3.06
C TRP A 171 -12.41 1.59 -4.46
N GLU A 172 -12.27 0.67 -5.43
CA GLU A 172 -12.60 0.92 -6.82
C GLU A 172 -13.88 0.20 -7.27
N PRO A 173 -14.62 0.77 -8.24
CA PRO A 173 -15.62 0.03 -8.98
C PRO A 173 -14.98 -1.04 -9.87
N VAL A 174 -15.68 -2.15 -10.06
CA VAL A 174 -15.25 -3.27 -10.91
C VAL A 174 -16.17 -3.34 -12.14
N ILE A 175 -15.59 -3.65 -13.30
CA ILE A 175 -16.34 -3.88 -14.54
C ILE A 175 -17.07 -5.22 -14.43
N VAL A 176 -18.40 -5.20 -14.49
CA VAL A 176 -19.25 -6.40 -14.42
C VAL A 176 -19.60 -6.91 -15.81
N THR A 177 -19.69 -6.01 -16.79
CA THR A 177 -19.96 -6.37 -18.18
C THR A 177 -19.26 -5.37 -19.10
N SER A 178 -18.44 -5.90 -20.02
CA SER A 178 -17.80 -5.09 -21.06
C SER A 178 -18.69 -5.02 -22.31
N ALA A 179 -18.98 -3.83 -22.80
CA ALA A 179 -19.71 -3.60 -24.05
C ALA A 179 -19.02 -4.25 -25.26
N ASN A 180 -17.70 -4.50 -25.17
CA ASN A 180 -16.89 -5.17 -26.19
C ASN A 180 -16.87 -6.71 -26.11
N SER A 181 -17.69 -7.33 -25.25
CA SER A 181 -17.83 -8.79 -25.22
C SER A 181 -18.70 -9.30 -26.37
N ASN A 182 -18.18 -9.20 -27.60
CA ASN A 182 -18.64 -10.08 -28.67
C ASN A 182 -18.37 -11.52 -28.19
N PRO A 183 -19.39 -12.38 -28.01
CA PRO A 183 -19.14 -13.80 -27.82
C PRO A 183 -18.33 -14.30 -29.03
N PRO A 184 -17.32 -15.17 -28.86
CA PRO A 184 -16.66 -15.76 -30.01
C PRO A 184 -17.75 -16.38 -30.87
N ALA A 185 -17.87 -15.91 -32.11
CA ALA A 185 -18.78 -16.48 -33.08
C ALA A 185 -18.48 -17.97 -33.13
N GLN A 186 -19.32 -18.78 -32.49
CA GLN A 186 -19.29 -20.22 -32.67
C GLN A 186 -19.58 -20.42 -34.15
N GLY A 187 -18.51 -20.63 -34.92
CA GLY A 187 -18.61 -21.02 -36.31
C GLY A 187 -19.49 -22.25 -36.35
N VAL A 188 -20.74 -22.06 -36.78
CA VAL A 188 -21.61 -23.15 -37.22
C VAL A 188 -20.92 -23.72 -38.45
N ALA A 189 -20.01 -24.67 -38.23
CA ALA A 189 -19.56 -25.57 -39.25
C ALA A 189 -20.78 -26.41 -39.63
N LYS A 190 -21.47 -25.98 -40.67
CA LYS A 190 -22.43 -26.79 -41.41
C LYS A 190 -21.71 -28.05 -41.86
N PRO A 191 -22.09 -29.27 -41.42
CA PRO A 191 -21.57 -30.47 -42.04
C PRO A 191 -22.32 -30.63 -43.37
N ASP A 192 -21.58 -30.44 -44.46
CA ASP A 192 -21.99 -30.89 -45.78
C ASP A 192 -21.94 -32.43 -45.82
N GLY A 193 -23.04 -33.04 -46.30
CA GLY A 193 -23.03 -34.33 -46.99
C GLY A 193 -23.15 -35.60 -46.15
N ASN A 194 -24.31 -36.26 -46.21
CA ASN A 194 -24.50 -37.42 -47.11
C ASN A 194 -26.00 -37.67 -47.35
#